data_AF-A0A2E9YI94-F1
#
_entry.id   AF-A0A2E9YI94-F1
#
_cell.length_a   1.000
_cell.length_b   1.000
_cell.length_c   1.000
_cell.angle_alpha   90.00
_cell.angle_beta   90.00
_cell.angle_gamma   90.00
#
_symmetry.space_group_name_H-M   'P 1'
#
loop_
_entity.id
_entity.type
_entity.pdbx_description
1 polymer ?
#
loop_
_entity_poly.entity_id
_entity_poly.type
_entity_poly.pdbx_seq_one_letter_code
_entity_poly.pdbx_strand_id
1 'polypeptide(L)'
;MDNQRDNGNFDNDGDGIPDDFDWDNDNDGIPNTQEESLQSSIDHDGDGVEDWLDDDDDNDGIDDREEVSDGNPLTCIYDHGNDGVRDDIDFDIDNDGIDNWNDFLDCDGDGDEDEVASRDHDNDCLDDAVDPDDDNDDILDVDESDGAFGIYRYDHDNDGLSDSYDTDDDNDGLSDWFEQNDGWDMTGQFDHDNDGIPDNMDDDDDGDGIPDANENDFDIT
;
A
#
# COMPACT_ATOMS: atom_id res chain seq x y z
N MET A 1 -11.20 25.02 -22.67
CA MET A 1 -11.84 25.31 -21.37
C MET A 1 -12.70 24.11 -21.18
N ASP A 2 -12.03 23.05 -20.76
CA ASP A 2 -12.69 21.79 -20.49
C ASP A 2 -13.52 21.94 -19.22
N ASN A 3 -14.70 21.37 -19.22
CA ASN A 3 -15.70 21.55 -18.19
C ASN A 3 -15.70 20.30 -17.31
N GLN A 4 -14.58 20.08 -16.62
CA GLN A 4 -14.22 19.02 -15.65
C GLN A 4 -15.16 18.91 -14.43
N ARG A 5 -16.40 19.41 -14.51
CA ARG A 5 -17.38 19.32 -13.42
C ARG A 5 -18.67 18.61 -13.85
N ASP A 6 -18.74 18.17 -15.10
CA ASP A 6 -19.95 17.61 -15.70
C ASP A 6 -19.75 16.18 -16.29
N ASN A 7 -18.57 15.55 -16.20
CA ASN A 7 -18.38 14.17 -16.70
C ASN A 7 -18.88 13.08 -15.73
N GLY A 8 -18.98 13.35 -14.43
CA GLY A 8 -19.55 12.40 -13.46
C GLY A 8 -18.58 11.25 -13.13
N ASN A 9 -18.92 10.49 -12.09
CA ASN A 9 -18.19 9.34 -11.55
C ASN A 9 -18.10 8.13 -12.54
N PHE A 10 -17.66 8.34 -13.78
CA PHE A 10 -17.61 7.33 -14.84
C PHE A 10 -16.55 7.72 -15.89
N ASP A 11 -15.28 7.78 -15.49
CA ASP A 11 -14.10 8.17 -16.31
C ASP A 11 -12.88 7.46 -15.68
N ASN A 12 -12.85 6.12 -15.74
CA ASN A 12 -11.94 5.19 -15.02
C ASN A 12 -10.47 5.57 -15.23
N ASP A 13 -9.96 5.47 -16.46
CA ASP A 13 -8.55 5.75 -16.79
C ASP A 13 -8.14 7.24 -16.76
N GLY A 14 -9.03 8.13 -16.33
CA GLY A 14 -8.76 9.56 -16.23
C GLY A 14 -8.34 10.26 -17.53
N ASP A 15 -8.53 9.66 -18.72
CA ASP A 15 -8.06 10.24 -19.98
C ASP A 15 -8.91 11.45 -20.46
N GLY A 16 -10.05 11.65 -19.79
CA GLY A 16 -11.01 12.72 -20.01
C GLY A 16 -12.15 12.36 -20.96
N ILE A 17 -12.29 11.08 -21.32
CA ILE A 17 -13.39 10.51 -22.08
C ILE A 17 -14.22 9.63 -21.12
N PRO A 18 -15.48 10.01 -20.81
CA PRO A 18 -16.30 9.19 -19.92
C PRO A 18 -16.48 7.76 -20.42
N ASP A 19 -16.52 6.77 -19.53
CA ASP A 19 -16.64 5.33 -19.82
C ASP A 19 -17.76 4.98 -20.81
N ASP A 20 -18.91 5.66 -20.70
CA ASP A 20 -20.06 5.51 -21.60
C ASP A 20 -19.73 5.84 -23.08
N PHE A 21 -18.61 6.54 -23.29
CA PHE A 21 -18.06 7.01 -24.56
C PHE A 21 -16.63 6.55 -24.83
N ASP A 22 -15.95 5.96 -23.85
CA ASP A 22 -14.65 5.34 -24.03
C ASP A 22 -14.78 3.98 -24.73
N TRP A 23 -13.72 3.60 -25.43
CA TRP A 23 -13.54 2.34 -26.11
C TRP A 23 -12.64 1.36 -25.33
N ASP A 24 -11.90 1.85 -24.33
CA ASP A 24 -10.80 1.23 -23.58
C ASP A 24 -10.75 1.97 -22.21
N ASN A 25 -11.67 1.59 -21.31
CA ASN A 25 -12.02 2.36 -20.10
C ASN A 25 -10.84 2.49 -19.12
N ASP A 26 -9.99 1.47 -19.06
CA ASP A 26 -8.81 1.31 -18.18
C ASP A 26 -7.50 1.61 -18.94
N ASN A 27 -7.57 1.89 -20.25
CA ASN A 27 -6.43 2.17 -21.13
C ASN A 27 -5.37 1.06 -21.19
N ASP A 28 -5.74 -0.19 -20.91
CA ASP A 28 -4.82 -1.34 -20.94
C ASP A 28 -4.44 -1.75 -22.39
N GLY A 29 -5.13 -1.18 -23.38
CA GLY A 29 -4.94 -1.41 -24.81
C GLY A 29 -5.80 -2.56 -25.38
N ILE A 30 -6.68 -3.12 -24.57
CA ILE A 30 -7.75 -4.06 -24.89
C ILE A 30 -9.07 -3.27 -24.88
N PRO A 31 -9.91 -3.39 -25.92
CA PRO A 31 -11.13 -2.58 -25.94
C PRO A 31 -12.25 -3.20 -25.11
N ASN A 32 -13.06 -2.41 -24.38
CA ASN A 32 -14.13 -2.86 -23.46
C ASN A 32 -15.00 -4.00 -24.04
N THR A 33 -15.33 -3.89 -25.33
CA THR A 33 -16.13 -4.90 -26.07
C THR A 33 -15.49 -6.29 -26.19
N GLN A 34 -14.17 -6.35 -26.01
CA GLN A 34 -13.32 -7.52 -26.07
C GLN A 34 -13.12 -8.08 -24.66
N GLU A 35 -12.93 -7.28 -23.61
CA GLU A 35 -12.90 -7.75 -22.22
C GLU A 35 -14.25 -8.34 -21.78
N GLU A 36 -15.36 -7.65 -22.08
CA GLU A 36 -16.73 -8.14 -21.82
C GLU A 36 -16.98 -9.53 -22.48
N SER A 37 -16.21 -9.85 -23.53
CA SER A 37 -16.27 -11.12 -24.26
C SER A 37 -15.25 -12.18 -23.83
N LEU A 38 -14.17 -11.77 -23.17
CA LEU A 38 -13.04 -12.62 -22.83
C LEU A 38 -13.16 -13.27 -21.45
N GLN A 39 -14.00 -12.75 -20.54
CA GLN A 39 -13.95 -13.18 -19.14
C GLN A 39 -12.52 -13.08 -18.58
N SER A 40 -11.74 -12.16 -19.14
CA SER A 40 -10.51 -11.63 -18.58
C SER A 40 -10.99 -10.35 -17.92
N SER A 41 -11.75 -10.55 -16.85
CA SER A 41 -11.93 -9.53 -15.83
C SER A 41 -10.55 -9.40 -15.21
N ILE A 42 -9.81 -8.39 -15.69
CA ILE A 42 -8.66 -7.91 -14.93
C ILE A 42 -9.28 -7.23 -13.70
N ASP A 43 -8.64 -7.51 -12.58
CA ASP A 43 -9.05 -7.26 -11.20
C ASP A 43 -7.68 -7.21 -10.52
N HIS A 44 -6.98 -6.09 -10.70
CA HIS A 44 -5.55 -5.96 -10.36
C HIS A 44 -5.35 -6.06 -8.85
N ASP A 45 -6.28 -5.47 -8.11
CA ASP A 45 -6.37 -5.49 -6.66
C ASP A 45 -6.98 -6.77 -6.09
N GLY A 46 -7.88 -7.42 -6.83
CA GLY A 46 -8.52 -8.64 -6.36
C GLY A 46 -9.70 -8.38 -5.41
N ASP A 47 -10.20 -7.14 -5.30
CA ASP A 47 -11.34 -6.81 -4.43
C ASP A 47 -12.68 -7.40 -4.96
N GLY A 48 -12.67 -7.88 -6.20
CA GLY A 48 -13.79 -8.51 -6.89
C GLY A 48 -14.71 -7.56 -7.65
N VAL A 49 -14.33 -6.28 -7.76
CA VAL A 49 -14.67 -5.37 -8.85
C VAL A 49 -13.72 -5.69 -10.02
N GLU A 50 -14.05 -5.23 -11.23
CA GLU A 50 -13.18 -5.48 -12.39
C GLU A 50 -12.60 -4.11 -12.76
N ASP A 51 -11.32 -3.99 -13.10
CA ASP A 51 -10.60 -2.71 -13.32
C ASP A 51 -11.48 -1.67 -14.05
N TRP A 52 -12.07 -2.01 -15.20
CA TRP A 52 -12.97 -1.12 -15.97
C TRP A 52 -14.25 -0.61 -15.26
N LEU A 53 -14.54 -1.09 -14.06
CA LEU A 53 -15.62 -0.68 -13.13
C LEU A 53 -15.09 -0.15 -11.79
N ASP A 54 -13.79 -0.24 -11.55
CA ASP A 54 -13.12 0.25 -10.36
C ASP A 54 -12.65 1.70 -10.55
N ASP A 55 -12.74 2.54 -9.54
CA ASP A 55 -12.16 3.90 -9.61
C ASP A 55 -10.74 3.92 -8.98
N ASP A 56 -10.20 2.77 -8.55
CA ASP A 56 -8.93 2.57 -7.82
C ASP A 56 -8.37 1.16 -8.14
N ASP A 57 -7.79 1.01 -9.34
CA ASP A 57 -7.46 -0.29 -9.96
C ASP A 57 -6.42 -1.12 -9.18
N ASP A 58 -5.52 -0.45 -8.47
CA ASP A 58 -4.52 -1.05 -7.60
C ASP A 58 -4.82 -0.87 -6.12
N ASN A 59 -6.01 -0.39 -5.75
CA ASN A 59 -6.50 -0.28 -4.37
C ASN A 59 -5.42 0.25 -3.43
N ASP A 60 -4.67 1.26 -3.87
CA ASP A 60 -3.69 1.96 -3.06
C ASP A 60 -4.35 3.13 -2.33
N GLY A 61 -5.66 3.32 -2.47
CA GLY A 61 -6.41 4.43 -1.87
C GLY A 61 -6.38 5.72 -2.71
N ILE A 62 -5.61 5.78 -3.79
CA ILE A 62 -5.53 6.89 -4.74
C ILE A 62 -6.37 6.57 -5.98
N ASP A 63 -7.47 7.33 -6.14
CA ASP A 63 -8.34 7.22 -7.33
C ASP A 63 -7.54 7.32 -8.65
N ASP A 64 -7.76 6.39 -9.60
CA ASP A 64 -7.05 6.28 -10.89
C ASP A 64 -6.89 7.63 -11.61
N ARG A 65 -7.94 8.46 -11.50
CA ARG A 65 -7.99 9.76 -12.17
C ARG A 65 -7.01 10.75 -11.55
N GLU A 66 -6.76 10.67 -10.25
CA GLU A 66 -5.79 11.51 -9.57
C GLU A 66 -4.39 11.14 -10.04
N GLU A 67 -4.05 9.85 -10.05
CA GLU A 67 -2.78 9.27 -10.49
C GLU A 67 -2.45 9.60 -11.96
N VAL A 68 -3.41 9.39 -12.87
CA VAL A 68 -3.22 9.72 -14.29
C VAL A 68 -3.01 11.22 -14.49
N SER A 69 -3.56 12.07 -13.60
CA SER A 69 -3.55 13.53 -13.75
C SER A 69 -2.37 14.23 -13.09
N ASP A 70 -1.79 13.66 -12.04
CA ASP A 70 -0.79 14.30 -11.21
C ASP A 70 0.61 14.31 -11.88
N GLY A 71 0.83 13.34 -12.78
CA GLY A 71 2.06 13.13 -13.52
C GLY A 71 3.23 12.64 -12.67
N ASN A 72 2.94 12.06 -11.50
CA ASN A 72 3.88 11.36 -10.64
C ASN A 72 4.08 9.95 -11.19
N PRO A 73 5.31 9.55 -11.54
CA PRO A 73 5.58 8.20 -12.02
C PRO A 73 5.66 7.16 -10.90
N LEU A 74 5.41 7.57 -9.65
CA LEU A 74 5.41 6.71 -8.48
C LEU A 74 4.01 6.27 -8.06
N THR A 75 2.94 6.79 -8.65
CA THR A 75 1.54 6.52 -8.26
C THR A 75 0.81 6.22 -9.56
N CYS A 76 0.79 4.97 -10.02
CA CYS A 76 0.39 4.69 -11.40
C CYS A 76 -0.62 3.58 -11.67
N ILE A 77 -1.85 3.64 -11.17
CA ILE A 77 -3.03 2.78 -11.41
C ILE A 77 -2.83 1.26 -11.27
N TYR A 78 -1.60 0.78 -11.17
CA TYR A 78 -1.16 -0.62 -11.13
C TYR A 78 0.14 -0.73 -10.30
N ASP A 79 0.34 0.13 -9.32
CA ASP A 79 1.57 0.39 -8.53
C ASP A 79 1.17 0.66 -7.08
N HIS A 80 0.72 -0.39 -6.40
CA HIS A 80 0.08 -0.31 -5.10
C HIS A 80 0.97 0.34 -4.03
N GLY A 81 2.21 -0.13 -3.87
CA GLY A 81 3.16 0.42 -2.90
C GLY A 81 3.80 1.75 -3.33
N ASN A 82 3.33 2.35 -4.42
CA ASN A 82 3.69 3.69 -4.84
C ASN A 82 5.21 3.96 -4.98
N ASP A 83 5.96 2.95 -5.46
CA ASP A 83 7.43 3.01 -5.58
C ASP A 83 7.89 3.30 -7.04
N GLY A 84 6.94 3.28 -7.99
CA GLY A 84 7.18 3.44 -9.43
C GLY A 84 7.39 2.13 -10.18
N VAL A 85 7.11 0.99 -9.55
CA VAL A 85 7.20 -0.36 -10.09
C VAL A 85 5.80 -0.98 -10.06
N ARG A 86 5.34 -1.39 -11.23
CA ARG A 86 4.01 -1.98 -11.33
C ARG A 86 3.94 -3.34 -10.64
N ASP A 87 2.79 -3.63 -10.02
CA ASP A 87 2.46 -4.89 -9.34
C ASP A 87 2.79 -6.12 -10.20
N ASP A 88 2.56 -6.04 -11.52
CA ASP A 88 2.78 -7.15 -12.46
C ASP A 88 4.27 -7.57 -12.62
N ILE A 89 5.19 -6.71 -12.18
CA ILE A 89 6.63 -6.92 -12.19
C ILE A 89 7.31 -6.69 -10.85
N ASP A 90 6.59 -6.18 -9.86
CA ASP A 90 7.08 -6.03 -8.50
C ASP A 90 7.26 -7.40 -7.83
N PHE A 91 8.27 -7.47 -6.97
CA PHE A 91 8.49 -8.61 -6.10
C PHE A 91 8.04 -8.36 -4.66
N ASP A 92 7.67 -7.12 -4.34
CA ASP A 92 7.39 -6.59 -2.99
C ASP A 92 6.38 -5.44 -3.18
N ILE A 93 5.09 -5.77 -3.29
CA ILE A 93 4.06 -4.87 -3.86
C ILE A 93 3.69 -3.74 -2.90
N ASP A 94 3.58 -4.04 -1.61
CA ASP A 94 3.35 -3.09 -0.54
C ASP A 94 4.66 -2.35 -0.19
N ASN A 95 5.82 -3.01 -0.30
CA ASN A 95 7.11 -2.54 0.20
C ASN A 95 7.26 -2.70 1.71
N ASP A 96 6.63 -3.74 2.26
CA ASP A 96 6.85 -4.16 3.64
C ASP A 96 8.22 -4.86 3.82
N GLY A 97 8.98 -5.00 2.73
CA GLY A 97 10.28 -5.64 2.62
C GLY A 97 10.25 -7.17 2.52
N ILE A 98 9.09 -7.79 2.66
CA ILE A 98 8.88 -9.22 2.52
C ILE A 98 8.38 -9.49 1.10
N ASP A 99 9.18 -10.22 0.31
CA ASP A 99 8.76 -10.53 -1.06
C ASP A 99 7.39 -11.24 -1.11
N ASN A 100 6.49 -10.88 -2.05
CA ASN A 100 5.09 -11.35 -2.20
C ASN A 100 4.90 -12.88 -2.15
N TRP A 101 5.97 -13.67 -2.26
CA TRP A 101 5.92 -15.13 -2.14
C TRP A 101 6.10 -15.64 -0.70
N ASN A 102 6.83 -14.87 0.10
CA ASN A 102 7.16 -15.15 1.50
C ASN A 102 6.36 -14.30 2.47
N ASP A 103 5.74 -13.23 1.98
CA ASP A 103 4.67 -12.52 2.64
C ASP A 103 3.47 -13.48 2.80
N PHE A 104 3.07 -13.68 4.06
CA PHE A 104 2.08 -14.67 4.47
C PHE A 104 1.30 -14.15 5.67
N LEU A 105 0.14 -13.59 5.40
CA LEU A 105 -0.78 -13.14 6.43
C LEU A 105 -1.89 -14.18 6.71
N ASP A 106 -2.14 -14.47 8.00
CA ASP A 106 -3.20 -15.38 8.49
C ASP A 106 -3.83 -14.76 9.74
N CYS A 107 -4.59 -13.70 9.52
CA CYS A 107 -5.16 -12.83 10.53
C CYS A 107 -6.16 -13.55 11.43
N ASP A 108 -6.89 -14.51 10.86
CA ASP A 108 -7.89 -15.28 11.59
C ASP A 108 -7.36 -16.58 12.22
N GLY A 109 -6.11 -16.94 11.90
CA GLY A 109 -5.37 -18.07 12.43
C GLY A 109 -5.94 -19.42 11.99
N ASP A 110 -6.66 -19.46 10.87
CA ASP A 110 -7.27 -20.68 10.35
C ASP A 110 -6.30 -21.53 9.50
N GLY A 111 -5.15 -20.96 9.14
CA GLY A 111 -4.06 -21.60 8.42
C GLY A 111 -4.24 -21.62 6.90
N ASP A 112 -5.22 -20.89 6.38
CA ASP A 112 -5.27 -20.40 5.01
C ASP A 112 -4.75 -18.94 4.99
N GLU A 113 -4.11 -18.55 3.89
CA GLU A 113 -3.53 -17.21 3.68
C GLU A 113 -4.62 -16.22 3.30
N ASP A 114 -4.59 -15.02 3.88
CA ASP A 114 -5.50 -13.92 3.57
C ASP A 114 -5.05 -13.21 2.27
N GLU A 115 -6.00 -12.78 1.43
CA GLU A 115 -5.70 -12.21 0.10
C GLU A 115 -5.11 -10.78 0.15
N VAL A 116 -5.05 -10.17 1.34
CA VAL A 116 -4.59 -8.78 1.53
C VAL A 116 -3.09 -8.67 1.84
N ALA A 117 -2.38 -9.80 1.98
CA ALA A 117 -1.02 -9.79 2.50
C ALA A 117 -0.07 -8.87 1.72
N SER A 118 -0.09 -8.93 0.39
CA SER A 118 0.80 -8.11 -0.46
C SER A 118 0.28 -6.69 -0.70
N ARG A 119 -0.64 -6.24 0.16
CA ARG A 119 -1.41 -4.99 0.11
C ARG A 119 -1.73 -4.47 1.52
N ASP A 120 -0.88 -4.84 2.47
CA ASP A 120 -1.04 -4.60 3.90
C ASP A 120 0.35 -4.23 4.44
N HIS A 121 0.71 -2.97 4.24
CA HIS A 121 2.08 -2.47 4.36
C HIS A 121 2.68 -2.64 5.76
N ASP A 122 1.86 -2.53 6.80
CA ASP A 122 2.23 -2.73 8.21
C ASP A 122 1.87 -4.12 8.76
N ASN A 123 1.29 -4.99 7.92
CA ASN A 123 0.85 -6.34 8.26
C ASN A 123 -0.15 -6.40 9.44
N ASP A 124 -1.03 -5.39 9.60
CA ASP A 124 -2.00 -5.33 10.71
C ASP A 124 -3.33 -6.06 10.45
N CYS A 125 -3.51 -6.60 9.25
CA CYS A 125 -4.72 -7.24 8.72
C CYS A 125 -5.77 -6.30 8.12
N LEU A 126 -5.38 -5.09 7.77
CA LEU A 126 -6.17 -4.15 7.02
C LEU A 126 -5.43 -3.84 5.73
N ASP A 127 -6.20 -3.86 4.65
CA ASP A 127 -5.68 -3.49 3.34
C ASP A 127 -5.47 -1.97 3.30
N ASP A 128 -4.35 -1.51 2.75
CA ASP A 128 -3.92 -0.10 2.68
C ASP A 128 -5.01 0.87 2.14
N ALA A 129 -5.94 0.40 1.29
CA ALA A 129 -7.03 1.26 0.83
C ALA A 129 -8.07 1.59 1.91
N VAL A 130 -8.15 0.76 2.94
CA VAL A 130 -9.13 0.87 4.03
C VAL A 130 -8.49 1.06 5.40
N ASP A 131 -7.20 0.83 5.51
CA ASP A 131 -6.41 1.25 6.65
C ASP A 131 -6.36 2.79 6.72
N PRO A 132 -6.55 3.39 7.91
CA PRO A 132 -6.37 4.82 8.10
C PRO A 132 -4.92 5.27 8.44
N ASP A 133 -3.97 4.34 8.57
CA ASP A 133 -2.62 4.46 9.12
C ASP A 133 -1.70 3.32 8.60
N ASP A 134 -1.41 3.29 7.29
CA ASP A 134 -0.80 2.15 6.57
C ASP A 134 0.58 1.67 7.06
N ASP A 135 1.34 2.52 7.75
CA ASP A 135 2.65 2.19 8.32
C ASP A 135 2.60 2.12 9.87
N ASN A 136 1.40 2.19 10.45
CA ASN A 136 1.15 2.18 11.89
C ASN A 136 2.09 3.11 12.70
N ASP A 137 2.52 4.23 12.12
CA ASP A 137 3.48 5.18 12.70
C ASP A 137 2.83 6.17 13.71
N ASP A 138 1.54 5.96 14.02
CA ASP A 138 0.69 6.78 14.89
C ASP A 138 0.28 8.14 14.25
N ILE A 139 0.50 8.32 12.93
CA ILE A 139 0.07 9.41 12.06
C ILE A 139 -0.77 8.91 10.88
N LEU A 140 -2.10 8.95 11.11
CA LEU A 140 -3.07 8.73 10.02
C LEU A 140 -2.65 9.33 8.67
N ASP A 141 -2.77 8.57 7.57
CA ASP A 141 -2.32 8.99 6.22
C ASP A 141 -2.87 10.38 5.85
N VAL A 142 -4.09 10.71 6.27
CA VAL A 142 -4.71 12.02 6.01
C VAL A 142 -3.99 13.21 6.66
N ASP A 143 -3.26 12.96 7.74
CA ASP A 143 -2.49 13.92 8.52
C ASP A 143 -0.99 13.88 8.17
N GLU A 144 -0.58 12.96 7.28
CA GLU A 144 0.77 12.84 6.76
C GLU A 144 1.30 14.07 5.99
N SER A 145 2.63 14.11 5.85
CA SER A 145 3.35 15.31 5.40
C SER A 145 2.97 15.76 3.98
N ASP A 146 2.62 14.83 3.11
CA ASP A 146 2.01 14.99 1.79
C ASP A 146 0.53 14.55 1.72
N GLY A 147 -0.02 14.03 2.82
CA GLY A 147 -1.41 13.63 3.00
C GLY A 147 -1.67 12.21 2.50
N ALA A 148 -2.95 11.80 2.49
CA ALA A 148 -3.36 10.39 2.33
C ALA A 148 -2.96 9.66 1.04
N PHE A 149 -2.30 10.36 0.12
CA PHE A 149 -1.89 9.83 -1.20
C PHE A 149 -0.39 10.08 -1.40
N GLY A 150 0.31 10.03 -0.28
CA GLY A 150 1.65 10.50 -0.10
C GLY A 150 2.58 9.35 0.16
N ILE A 151 3.85 9.48 -0.22
CA ILE A 151 4.83 8.41 0.03
C ILE A 151 5.19 8.26 1.51
N TYR A 152 4.75 9.22 2.34
CA TYR A 152 5.03 9.25 3.78
C TYR A 152 4.01 8.47 4.62
N ARG A 153 3.02 7.83 4.00
CA ARG A 153 2.16 6.82 4.67
C ARG A 153 2.82 5.43 4.73
N TYR A 154 4.06 5.35 4.23
CA TYR A 154 4.89 4.16 4.11
C TYR A 154 6.28 4.50 4.68
N ASP A 155 6.34 5.18 5.83
CA ASP A 155 7.54 5.70 6.53
C ASP A 155 7.45 5.32 8.03
N HIS A 156 7.56 4.01 8.32
CA HIS A 156 7.29 3.42 9.65
C HIS A 156 8.05 4.12 10.79
N ASP A 157 9.31 4.51 10.60
CA ASP A 157 10.15 5.15 11.63
C ASP A 157 10.09 6.69 11.62
N ASN A 158 9.31 7.28 10.72
CA ASN A 158 9.15 8.72 10.58
C ASN A 158 10.46 9.51 10.34
N ASP A 159 11.50 8.89 9.78
CA ASP A 159 12.79 9.54 9.55
C ASP A 159 12.76 10.49 8.33
N GLY A 160 11.72 10.36 7.51
CA GLY A 160 11.50 11.12 6.29
C GLY A 160 12.02 10.42 5.03
N LEU A 161 12.27 9.12 5.11
CA LEU A 161 12.53 8.20 4.02
C LEU A 161 11.43 7.14 4.04
N SER A 162 10.66 7.03 2.96
CA SER A 162 9.72 5.92 2.85
C SER A 162 10.47 4.59 2.82
N ASP A 163 9.85 3.53 3.30
CA ASP A 163 10.42 2.19 3.49
C ASP A 163 10.98 1.62 2.17
N SER A 164 10.31 1.89 1.05
CA SER A 164 10.82 1.55 -0.30
C SER A 164 12.22 2.12 -0.64
N TYR A 165 12.67 3.14 0.10
CA TYR A 165 13.99 3.75 -0.02
C TYR A 165 14.84 3.70 1.25
N ASP A 166 14.27 3.37 2.40
CA ASP A 166 15.03 3.10 3.62
C ASP A 166 15.61 1.68 3.58
N THR A 167 16.41 1.35 4.58
CA THR A 167 17.17 0.11 4.71
C THR A 167 17.21 -0.36 6.15
N ASP A 168 16.40 0.26 7.01
CA ASP A 168 16.34 0.15 8.47
C ASP A 168 14.99 0.75 8.93
N ASP A 169 13.89 0.17 8.46
CA ASP A 169 12.54 0.79 8.47
C ASP A 169 11.96 1.03 9.87
N ASP A 170 12.46 0.34 10.90
CA ASP A 170 12.16 0.56 12.32
C ASP A 170 13.32 1.25 13.08
N ASN A 171 14.35 1.69 12.37
CA ASN A 171 15.52 2.40 12.92
C ASN A 171 16.19 1.74 14.16
N ASP A 172 16.03 0.43 14.34
CA ASP A 172 16.55 -0.34 15.49
C ASP A 172 18.10 -0.51 15.43
N GLY A 173 18.66 -0.21 14.24
CA GLY A 173 20.07 -0.28 13.90
C GLY A 173 20.54 -1.63 13.37
N LEU A 174 19.61 -2.51 13.01
CA LEU A 174 19.79 -3.64 12.13
C LEU A 174 19.62 -3.15 10.69
N SER A 175 18.77 -3.76 9.89
CA SER A 175 18.56 -3.41 8.48
C SER A 175 17.69 -4.52 7.96
N ASP A 176 16.67 -4.21 7.19
CA ASP A 176 15.64 -5.15 6.75
C ASP A 176 16.25 -6.37 6.06
N TRP A 177 17.28 -6.17 5.20
CA TRP A 177 18.00 -7.29 4.60
C TRP A 177 18.59 -8.25 5.64
N PHE A 178 19.14 -7.73 6.73
CA PHE A 178 19.70 -8.53 7.80
C PHE A 178 18.60 -9.31 8.50
N GLU A 179 17.50 -8.67 8.86
CA GLU A 179 16.43 -9.23 9.70
C GLU A 179 15.67 -10.34 9.00
N GLN A 180 15.34 -10.13 7.73
CA GLN A 180 14.77 -11.18 6.89
C GLN A 180 15.69 -12.41 6.71
N ASN A 181 17.01 -12.25 6.88
CA ASN A 181 18.00 -13.28 6.55
C ASN A 181 18.78 -13.86 7.73
N ASP A 182 18.61 -13.35 8.94
CA ASP A 182 19.40 -13.78 10.09
C ASP A 182 18.90 -15.11 10.69
N GLY A 183 17.61 -15.40 10.49
CA GLY A 183 16.88 -16.58 10.95
C GLY A 183 16.52 -16.55 12.44
N TRP A 184 16.27 -15.36 13.00
CA TRP A 184 15.87 -15.14 14.38
C TRP A 184 14.49 -14.49 14.42
N ASP A 185 13.54 -15.18 15.07
CA ASP A 185 12.17 -14.66 15.27
C ASP A 185 12.08 -13.57 16.37
N MET A 186 13.18 -12.85 16.65
CA MET A 186 13.25 -11.78 17.69
C MET A 186 13.77 -10.46 17.11
N THR A 187 13.80 -10.38 15.79
CA THR A 187 14.19 -9.23 14.99
C THR A 187 13.23 -9.27 13.81
N GLY A 188 12.63 -8.16 13.47
CA GLY A 188 11.67 -8.03 12.40
C GLY A 188 11.78 -6.61 11.88
N GLN A 189 11.41 -6.41 10.63
CA GLN A 189 11.51 -5.11 9.96
C GLN A 189 10.68 -4.01 10.64
N PHE A 190 9.73 -4.43 11.50
CA PHE A 190 8.83 -3.61 12.30
C PHE A 190 8.85 -4.13 13.75
N ASP A 191 10.04 -4.20 14.38
CA ASP A 191 10.28 -4.67 15.77
C ASP A 191 11.33 -3.76 16.45
N HIS A 192 10.93 -2.51 16.72
CA HIS A 192 11.78 -1.41 17.19
C HIS A 192 12.69 -1.80 18.39
N ASP A 193 12.18 -2.60 19.35
CA ASP A 193 12.95 -3.04 20.53
C ASP A 193 13.58 -4.44 20.43
N ASN A 194 13.32 -5.17 19.34
CA ASN A 194 13.79 -6.53 19.07
C ASN A 194 13.38 -7.55 20.15
N ASP A 195 12.15 -7.49 20.64
CA ASP A 195 11.62 -8.48 21.58
C ASP A 195 10.91 -9.66 20.90
N GLY A 196 10.62 -9.54 19.60
CA GLY A 196 9.94 -10.53 18.76
C GLY A 196 8.42 -10.42 18.77
N ILE A 197 7.90 -9.27 19.19
CA ILE A 197 6.51 -8.84 18.99
C ILE A 197 6.57 -7.71 17.95
N PRO A 198 5.86 -7.81 16.82
CA PRO A 198 5.80 -6.70 15.87
C PRO A 198 5.19 -5.44 16.50
N ASP A 199 5.65 -4.27 16.08
CA ASP A 199 5.28 -2.97 16.68
C ASP A 199 3.76 -2.77 16.74
N ASN A 200 3.03 -3.09 15.66
CA ASN A 200 1.56 -3.03 15.60
C ASN A 200 0.82 -3.92 16.63
N MET A 201 1.53 -4.85 17.27
CA MET A 201 1.01 -5.80 18.26
C MET A 201 1.66 -5.63 19.64
N ASP A 202 2.64 -4.71 19.80
CA ASP A 202 3.24 -4.35 21.07
C ASP A 202 2.44 -3.24 21.79
N ASP A 203 2.50 -3.22 23.13
CA ASP A 203 1.94 -2.13 23.96
C ASP A 203 3.08 -1.20 24.45
N ASP A 204 4.34 -1.41 24.05
CA ASP A 204 5.59 -0.70 24.42
C ASP A 204 6.67 -0.99 23.34
N ASP A 205 6.39 -0.64 22.08
CA ASP A 205 7.18 -0.89 20.85
C ASP A 205 8.68 -0.49 20.94
N ASP A 206 9.01 0.65 21.53
CA ASP A 206 10.41 1.06 21.76
C ASP A 206 11.09 0.44 23.01
N GLY A 207 10.32 -0.29 23.82
CA GLY A 207 10.78 -0.93 25.04
C GLY A 207 11.32 0.03 26.13
N ASP A 208 10.97 1.33 26.11
CA ASP A 208 11.42 2.33 27.10
C ASP A 208 10.71 2.17 28.47
N GLY A 209 9.56 1.48 28.48
CA GLY A 209 8.71 1.23 29.62
C GLY A 209 7.58 2.23 29.83
N ILE A 210 7.24 3.02 28.81
CA ILE A 210 6.07 3.87 28.69
C ILE A 210 5.20 3.29 27.57
N PRO A 211 3.99 2.80 27.88
CA PRO A 211 3.13 2.28 26.82
C PRO A 211 2.74 3.36 25.82
N ASP A 212 2.81 3.06 24.52
CA ASP A 212 2.55 3.90 23.33
C ASP A 212 1.24 4.68 23.46
N ALA A 213 0.20 4.05 24.03
CA ALA A 213 -1.05 4.73 24.41
C ALA A 213 -0.90 5.96 25.36
N ASN A 214 0.29 6.20 25.92
CA ASN A 214 0.63 7.35 26.76
C ASN A 214 1.75 8.24 26.18
N GLU A 215 2.20 7.94 24.97
CA GLU A 215 3.30 8.61 24.30
C GLU A 215 2.81 9.80 23.48
N ASN A 216 3.75 10.63 23.03
CA ASN A 216 3.46 11.87 22.28
C ASN A 216 4.48 12.14 21.17
N ASP A 217 5.40 11.23 20.90
CA ASP A 217 6.32 11.29 19.78
C ASP A 217 6.30 9.97 19.02
N PHE A 218 6.52 10.12 17.72
CA PHE A 218 7.03 9.12 16.80
C PHE A 218 8.28 8.50 17.38
N ASP A 219 8.44 7.22 17.12
CA ASP A 219 9.12 6.25 17.94
C ASP A 219 10.65 6.40 17.93
N ILE A 220 11.11 7.54 18.44
CA ILE A 220 12.51 7.96 18.40
C ILE A 220 13.07 7.93 19.82
N THR A 221 13.33 6.75 20.40
CA THR A 221 14.65 6.33 20.99
C THR A 221 14.67 5.11 21.92
#